data_AF-A0A3D4LQM2-F1
#
_entry.id   AF-A0A3D4LQM2-F1
#
_cell.length_a   1.000
_cell.length_b   1.000
_cell.length_c   1.000
_cell.angle_alpha   90.00
_cell.angle_beta   90.00
_cell.angle_gamma   90.00
#
_symmetry.space_group_name_H-M   'P 1'
#
loop_
_entity.id
_entity.type
_entity.pdbx_description
1 polymer ?
#
loop_
_entity_poly.entity_id
_entity_poly.type
_entity_poly.pdbx_seq_one_letter_code
_entity_poly.pdbx_strand_id
1 'polypeptide(L)'
;MRINRKVKILLKIYSVSDKYINYLRKDFPNVYSNKENRRKHTRKYIGVVLELEGYHYYVPMSSPKDSDYQIAGENRVIKKSIIPIIRIIVRNSKGQKELKGTLRISHMIPVPASELELYDYENEEDLTYKDLIHDESAGYIKSALPFKQLEEMSDSFHCQ
;
A
#
# COMPACT_ATOMS: atom_id res chain seq x y z
N MET A 1 21.61 -25.42 -0.18
CA MET A 1 21.74 -24.71 1.10
C MET A 1 20.85 -23.47 1.05
N ARG A 2 19.63 -23.52 1.61
CA ARG A 2 18.77 -22.32 1.69
C ARG A 2 19.36 -21.40 2.76
N ILE A 3 20.00 -20.32 2.33
CA ILE A 3 20.48 -19.29 3.25
C ILE A 3 19.23 -18.58 3.79
N ASN A 4 18.78 -18.97 4.98
CA ASN A 4 17.78 -18.23 5.75
C ASN A 4 18.41 -16.93 6.29
N ARG A 5 18.74 -16.00 5.39
CA ARG A 5 18.86 -14.60 5.79
C ARG A 5 17.43 -14.11 5.99
N LYS A 6 17.00 -13.96 7.25
CA LYS A 6 15.85 -13.10 7.56
C LYS A 6 16.24 -11.67 7.17
N VAL A 7 16.14 -11.35 5.87
CA VAL A 7 16.20 -9.98 5.41
C VAL A 7 14.97 -9.30 6.00
N LYS A 8 15.17 -8.38 6.93
CA LYS A 8 14.09 -7.54 7.43
C LYS A 8 13.70 -6.63 6.27
N ILE A 9 12.72 -7.06 5.46
CA ILE A 9 12.13 -6.19 4.44
C ILE A 9 11.56 -4.98 5.19
N LEU A 10 12.18 -3.82 4.98
CA LEU A 10 11.75 -2.53 5.49
C LEU A 10 10.90 -1.92 4.39
N LEU A 11 9.58 -1.97 4.58
CA LEU A 11 8.66 -1.28 3.70
C LEU A 11 8.84 0.22 3.86
N LYS A 12 8.95 0.91 2.75
CA LYS A 12 9.01 2.37 2.70
C LYS A 12 7.85 2.91 1.87
N ILE A 13 7.55 4.18 2.09
CA ILE A 13 6.48 4.90 1.41
C ILE A 13 7.10 5.82 0.38
N TYR A 14 6.50 5.88 -0.80
CA TYR A 14 7.01 6.63 -1.93
C TYR A 14 5.92 7.45 -2.62
N SER A 15 6.30 8.56 -3.24
CA SER A 15 5.63 9.12 -4.41
C SER A 15 6.07 8.35 -5.65
N VAL A 16 5.20 8.29 -6.65
CA VAL A 16 5.57 7.92 -8.02
C VAL A 16 5.28 9.12 -8.92
N SER A 17 6.17 9.44 -9.85
CA SER A 17 6.01 10.63 -10.70
C SER A 17 4.70 10.60 -11.51
N ASP A 18 4.10 11.78 -11.71
CA ASP A 18 2.89 11.89 -12.54
C ASP A 18 3.16 11.50 -13.99
N LYS A 19 4.37 11.79 -14.50
CA LYS A 19 4.81 11.40 -15.84
C LYS A 19 4.73 9.88 -16.02
N TYR A 20 5.26 9.11 -15.06
CA TYR A 20 5.27 7.66 -15.14
C TYR A 20 3.87 7.06 -14.95
N ILE A 21 3.08 7.59 -14.01
CA ILE A 21 1.69 7.16 -13.82
C ILE A 21 0.86 7.44 -15.08
N ASN A 22 1.03 8.60 -15.70
CA ASN A 22 0.33 8.94 -16.94
C ASN A 22 0.81 8.09 -18.12
N TYR A 23 2.09 7.73 -18.17
CA TYR A 23 2.64 6.79 -19.14
C TYR A 23 1.96 5.42 -19.01
N LEU A 24 1.96 4.81 -17.82
CA LEU A 24 1.36 3.49 -17.60
C LEU A 24 -0.15 3.49 -17.89
N ARG A 25 -0.86 4.56 -17.53
CA ARG A 25 -2.32 4.66 -17.71
C ARG A 25 -2.77 4.68 -19.18
N LYS A 26 -1.87 4.92 -20.14
CA LYS A 26 -2.19 4.85 -21.57
C LYS A 26 -2.63 3.44 -21.97
N ASP A 27 -1.89 2.44 -21.51
CA ASP A 27 -2.11 1.04 -21.85
C ASP A 27 -2.80 0.26 -20.72
N PHE A 28 -2.65 0.72 -19.47
CA PHE A 28 -3.19 0.08 -18.28
C PHE A 28 -4.16 1.03 -17.53
N PRO A 29 -5.42 1.16 -17.98
CA PRO A 29 -6.37 2.14 -17.43
C PRO A 29 -6.72 1.92 -15.95
N ASN A 30 -6.50 0.71 -15.43
CA ASN A 30 -6.71 0.36 -14.02
C ASN A 30 -5.61 0.93 -13.09
N VAL A 31 -4.46 1.35 -13.63
CA VAL A 31 -3.43 2.02 -12.83
C VAL A 31 -4.00 3.27 -12.20
N TYR A 32 -3.88 3.42 -10.90
CA TYR A 32 -4.47 4.54 -10.20
C TYR A 32 -3.79 5.86 -10.57
N SER A 33 -4.59 6.88 -10.85
CA SER A 33 -4.05 8.24 -10.94
C SER A 33 -3.55 8.71 -9.58
N ASN A 34 -2.55 9.58 -9.60
CA ASN A 34 -2.03 10.25 -8.41
C ASN A 34 -3.00 11.28 -7.82
N LYS A 35 -4.06 11.63 -8.59
CA LYS A 35 -5.10 12.60 -8.23
C LYS A 35 -4.55 14.00 -7.92
N GLU A 36 -3.59 14.41 -8.73
CA GLU A 36 -3.12 15.80 -8.82
C GLU A 36 -4.34 16.76 -8.85
N ASN A 37 -4.27 17.86 -8.10
CA ASN A 37 -5.29 18.92 -8.06
C ASN A 37 -6.67 18.56 -7.46
N ARG A 38 -6.86 17.36 -6.88
CA ARG A 38 -8.15 16.95 -6.26
C ARG A 38 -8.04 16.53 -4.80
N ARG A 39 -6.84 16.47 -4.23
CA ARG A 39 -6.58 16.03 -2.85
C ARG A 39 -5.46 16.87 -2.24
N LYS A 40 -5.49 16.99 -0.91
CA LYS A 40 -4.40 17.55 -0.10
C LYS A 40 -3.07 16.79 -0.32
N HIS A 41 -3.17 15.49 -0.61
CA HIS A 41 -2.03 14.59 -0.81
C HIS A 41 -2.07 13.85 -2.13
N THR A 42 -0.94 13.83 -2.84
CA THR A 42 -0.72 12.92 -3.98
C THR A 42 -0.72 11.48 -3.50
N ARG A 43 -1.11 10.55 -4.38
CA ARG A 43 -1.18 9.13 -4.03
C ARG A 43 0.20 8.61 -3.62
N LYS A 44 0.26 7.99 -2.45
CA LYS A 44 1.45 7.30 -1.97
C LYS A 44 1.40 5.81 -2.27
N TYR A 45 2.58 5.22 -2.36
CA TYR A 45 2.81 3.81 -2.67
C TYR A 45 3.67 3.19 -1.60
N ILE A 46 3.47 1.90 -1.33
CA ILE A 46 4.28 1.13 -0.39
C ILE A 46 5.12 0.13 -1.16
N GLY A 47 6.41 0.07 -0.87
CA GLY A 47 7.29 -0.92 -1.47
C GLY A 47 8.68 -1.01 -0.83
N VAL A 48 9.52 -1.93 -1.32
CA VAL A 48 9.18 -2.95 -2.32
C VAL A 48 8.34 -4.04 -1.67
N VAL A 49 7.20 -4.39 -2.26
CA VAL A 49 6.31 -5.46 -1.75
C VAL A 49 6.60 -6.79 -2.44
N LEU A 50 7.03 -6.75 -3.70
CA LEU A 50 7.33 -7.92 -4.51
C LEU A 50 8.43 -7.58 -5.53
N GLU A 51 9.34 -8.51 -5.80
CA GLU A 51 10.32 -8.43 -6.88
C GLU A 51 10.06 -9.60 -7.84
N LEU A 52 9.79 -9.32 -9.11
CA LEU A 52 9.59 -10.31 -10.17
C LEU A 52 10.48 -9.96 -11.33
N GLU A 53 11.33 -10.89 -11.78
CA GLU A 53 12.17 -10.71 -12.98
C GLU A 53 13.00 -9.41 -12.95
N GLY A 54 13.46 -8.99 -11.77
CA GLY A 54 14.21 -7.74 -11.58
C GLY A 54 13.37 -6.46 -11.54
N TYR A 55 12.03 -6.57 -11.63
CA TYR A 55 11.11 -5.46 -11.44
C TYR A 55 10.61 -5.39 -9.99
N HIS A 56 10.71 -4.19 -9.41
CA HIS A 56 10.23 -3.91 -8.06
C HIS A 56 8.80 -3.38 -8.10
N TYR A 57 7.88 -4.04 -7.40
CA TYR A 57 6.47 -3.71 -7.36
C TYR A 57 6.06 -2.94 -6.11
N TYR A 58 5.19 -1.96 -6.33
CA TYR A 58 4.72 -1.01 -5.33
C TYR A 58 3.19 -0.98 -5.29
N VAL A 59 2.62 -1.06 -4.09
CA VAL A 59 1.17 -1.13 -3.90
C VAL A 59 0.62 0.28 -3.63
N PRO A 60 -0.40 0.75 -4.38
CA PRO A 60 -0.98 2.07 -4.12
C PRO A 60 -1.80 2.10 -2.83
N MET A 61 -1.62 3.15 -2.04
CA MET A 61 -2.45 3.47 -0.89
C MET A 61 -3.69 4.26 -1.32
N SER A 62 -4.81 4.03 -0.64
CA SER A 62 -6.06 4.80 -0.81
C SER A 62 -6.67 5.14 0.55
N SER A 63 -7.14 6.38 0.70
CA SER A 63 -7.96 6.80 1.84
C SER A 63 -9.24 5.95 1.94
N PRO A 64 -9.80 5.78 3.14
CA PRO A 64 -11.07 5.09 3.37
C PRO A 64 -12.19 5.62 2.48
N LYS A 65 -13.08 4.74 2.03
CA LYS A 65 -14.30 5.07 1.30
C LYS A 65 -15.50 4.41 1.94
N ASP A 66 -16.71 4.87 1.62
CA ASP A 66 -17.93 4.26 2.15
C ASP A 66 -18.05 2.78 1.80
N SER A 67 -17.56 2.40 0.61
CA SER A 67 -17.50 1.00 0.16
C SER A 67 -16.66 0.07 1.05
N ASP A 68 -15.80 0.62 1.92
CA ASP A 68 -14.97 -0.14 2.86
C ASP A 68 -15.70 -0.54 4.14
N TYR A 69 -16.94 -0.08 4.30
CA TYR A 69 -17.80 -0.38 5.43
C TYR A 69 -19.00 -1.23 4.99
N GLN A 70 -19.60 -1.91 5.96
CA GLN A 70 -20.86 -2.64 5.81
C GLN A 70 -21.73 -2.37 7.04
N ILE A 71 -23.03 -2.64 6.91
CA ILE A 71 -23.95 -2.61 8.03
C ILE A 71 -24.01 -4.00 8.66
N ALA A 72 -23.86 -4.07 9.98
CA ALA A 72 -23.99 -5.28 10.78
C ALA A 72 -24.95 -4.99 11.95
N GLY A 73 -26.20 -5.41 11.79
CA GLY A 73 -27.30 -4.94 12.64
C GLY A 73 -27.53 -3.44 12.42
N GLU A 74 -27.52 -2.66 13.50
CA GLU A 74 -27.65 -1.19 13.45
C GLU A 74 -26.31 -0.46 13.30
N ASN A 75 -25.19 -1.20 13.33
CA ASN A 75 -23.85 -0.62 13.37
C ASN A 75 -23.18 -0.60 12.00
N ARG A 76 -22.51 0.51 11.70
CA ARG A 76 -21.58 0.62 10.58
C ARG A 76 -20.21 0.05 10.99
N VAL A 77 -19.79 -1.04 10.36
CA VAL A 77 -18.54 -1.74 10.69
C VAL A 77 -17.59 -1.78 9.50
N ILE A 78 -16.29 -1.79 9.78
CA ILE A 78 -15.24 -1.92 8.77
C ILE A 78 -15.30 -3.34 8.19
N LYS A 79 -15.33 -3.49 6.85
CA LYS A 79 -15.27 -4.80 6.21
C LYS A 79 -13.96 -5.50 6.55
N LYS A 80 -13.95 -6.84 6.58
CA LYS A 80 -12.69 -7.60 6.71
C LYS A 80 -11.78 -7.35 5.50
N SER A 81 -10.47 -7.42 5.69
CA SER A 81 -9.53 -7.52 4.56
C SER A 81 -9.84 -8.78 3.77
N ILE A 82 -9.77 -8.69 2.45
CA ILE A 82 -9.87 -9.83 1.52
C ILE A 82 -8.74 -9.66 0.53
N ILE A 83 -8.06 -10.70 0.08
CA ILE A 83 -7.12 -10.53 -1.02
C ILE A 83 -7.95 -10.24 -2.28
N PRO A 84 -7.71 -9.13 -3.00
CA PRO A 84 -6.49 -8.32 -3.03
C PRO A 84 -6.51 -6.95 -2.31
N ILE A 85 -7.50 -6.67 -1.45
CA ILE A 85 -7.69 -5.42 -0.71
C ILE A 85 -7.40 -5.59 0.78
N ILE A 86 -6.30 -4.99 1.23
CA ILE A 86 -5.90 -4.97 2.63
C ILE A 86 -6.38 -3.65 3.27
N ARG A 87 -7.04 -3.74 4.42
CA ARG A 87 -7.52 -2.59 5.20
C ARG A 87 -6.55 -2.32 6.34
N ILE A 88 -6.07 -1.07 6.43
CA ILE A 88 -5.18 -0.62 7.50
C ILE A 88 -6.04 -0.11 8.64
N ILE A 89 -6.19 -0.94 9.67
CA ILE A 89 -7.04 -0.67 10.83
C ILE A 89 -6.16 -0.46 12.05
N VAL A 90 -6.30 0.70 12.69
CA VAL A 90 -5.56 1.07 13.92
C VAL A 90 -6.54 1.18 15.08
N ARG A 91 -6.04 1.16 16.33
CA ARG A 91 -6.83 1.55 17.50
C ARG A 91 -6.54 3.01 17.81
N ASN A 92 -7.57 3.83 17.89
CA ASN A 92 -7.42 5.22 18.31
C ASN A 92 -7.17 5.32 19.83
N SER A 93 -6.97 6.54 20.34
CA SER A 93 -6.76 6.82 21.77
C SER A 93 -7.88 6.32 22.70
N LYS A 94 -9.07 6.05 22.17
CA LYS A 94 -10.20 5.47 22.90
C LYS A 94 -10.26 3.94 22.79
N GLY A 95 -9.25 3.31 22.20
CA GLY A 95 -9.16 1.86 21.97
C GLY A 95 -10.07 1.33 20.84
N GLN A 96 -10.76 2.21 20.12
CA GLN A 96 -11.72 1.85 19.08
C GLN A 96 -11.00 1.62 17.74
N LYS A 97 -11.50 0.64 16.96
CA LYS A 97 -10.95 0.35 15.63
C LYS A 97 -11.32 1.48 14.66
N GLU A 98 -10.32 1.98 13.96
CA GLU A 98 -10.44 3.03 12.96
C GLU A 98 -9.74 2.58 11.67
N LEU A 99 -10.41 2.75 10.53
CA LEU A 99 -9.83 2.48 9.22
C LEU A 99 -9.05 3.73 8.78
N LYS A 100 -7.72 3.62 8.64
CA LYS A 100 -6.86 4.72 8.18
C LYS A 100 -6.57 4.68 6.69
N GLY A 101 -6.72 3.52 6.05
CA GLY A 101 -6.51 3.40 4.61
C GLY A 101 -6.70 2.00 4.08
N THR A 102 -6.50 1.86 2.78
CA THR A 102 -6.54 0.57 2.07
C THR A 102 -5.35 0.44 1.13
N LEU A 103 -4.85 -0.79 1.00
CA LEU A 103 -3.86 -1.20 0.02
C LEU A 103 -4.55 -2.12 -0.99
N ARG A 104 -4.41 -1.82 -2.28
CA ARG A 104 -4.94 -2.66 -3.35
C ARG A 104 -3.81 -3.37 -4.07
N ILE A 105 -3.52 -4.60 -3.63
CA ILE A 105 -2.45 -5.44 -4.18
C ILE A 105 -2.69 -5.70 -5.67
N SER A 106 -3.94 -5.89 -6.09
CA SER A 106 -4.29 -6.09 -7.51
C SER A 106 -4.03 -4.89 -8.41
N HIS A 107 -3.64 -3.75 -7.84
CA HIS A 107 -3.30 -2.52 -8.55
C HIS A 107 -1.85 -2.12 -8.31
N MET A 108 -1.01 -3.05 -7.82
CA MET A 108 0.43 -2.82 -7.73
C MET A 108 1.02 -2.60 -9.12
N ILE A 109 2.07 -1.80 -9.19
CA ILE A 109 2.76 -1.48 -10.44
C ILE A 109 4.27 -1.68 -10.27
N PRO A 110 4.98 -2.12 -11.32
CA PRO A 110 6.43 -2.02 -11.33
C PRO A 110 6.79 -0.53 -11.42
N VAL A 111 7.82 -0.09 -10.69
CA VAL A 111 8.27 1.30 -10.75
C VAL A 111 9.80 1.33 -10.81
N PRO A 112 10.41 1.98 -11.83
CA PRO A 112 11.85 2.16 -11.86
C PRO A 112 12.28 3.17 -10.78
N ALA A 113 13.50 2.99 -10.25
CA ALA A 113 14.03 3.84 -9.19
C ALA A 113 14.03 5.34 -9.53
N SER A 114 14.21 5.69 -10.81
CA SER A 114 14.20 7.06 -11.30
C SER A 114 12.84 7.77 -11.21
N GLU A 115 11.76 7.02 -11.03
CA GLU A 115 10.39 7.55 -10.96
C GLU A 115 9.84 7.51 -9.52
N LEU A 116 10.68 7.15 -8.55
CA LEU A 116 10.35 7.09 -7.13
C LEU A 116 10.95 8.26 -6.37
N GLU A 117 10.16 8.77 -5.45
CA GLU A 117 10.60 9.73 -4.45
C GLU A 117 10.25 9.19 -3.07
N LEU A 118 11.24 9.09 -2.19
CA LEU A 118 10.99 8.65 -0.82
C LEU A 118 10.14 9.69 -0.11
N TYR A 119 9.05 9.23 0.51
CA TYR A 119 8.16 10.13 1.21
C TYR A 119 8.80 10.63 2.52
N ASP A 120 8.91 11.95 2.63
CA ASP A 120 9.41 12.63 3.83
C ASP A 120 8.28 12.80 4.85
N TYR A 121 8.25 11.92 5.84
CA TYR A 121 7.23 11.90 6.87
C TYR A 121 7.54 12.85 8.04
N GLU A 122 8.79 13.32 8.18
CA GLU A 122 9.18 14.23 9.25
C GLU A 122 8.46 15.57 9.08
N ASN A 123 8.35 16.01 7.82
CA ASN A 123 7.71 17.24 7.39
C ASN A 123 6.22 17.09 7.04
N GLU A 124 5.56 15.96 7.38
CA GLU A 124 4.13 15.80 7.15
C GLU A 124 3.29 16.60 8.18
N GLU A 125 2.43 17.47 7.68
CA GLU A 125 1.52 18.31 8.48
C GLU A 125 0.22 17.59 8.88
N ASP A 126 -0.23 16.60 8.09
CA ASP A 126 -1.39 15.76 8.37
C ASP A 126 -1.04 14.74 9.45
N LEU A 127 -1.34 15.10 10.70
CA LEU A 127 -1.10 14.26 11.87
C LEU A 127 -1.79 12.89 11.78
N THR A 128 -2.93 12.78 11.10
CA THR A 128 -3.62 11.49 10.92
C THR A 128 -2.84 10.57 9.97
N TYR A 129 -2.26 11.16 8.93
CA TYR A 129 -1.38 10.46 8.01
C TYR A 129 0.00 10.19 8.64
N LYS A 130 0.51 11.14 9.44
CA LYS A 130 1.74 10.97 10.22
C LYS A 130 1.59 9.82 11.21
N ASP A 131 0.49 9.70 11.95
CA ASP A 131 0.24 8.57 12.86
C ASP A 131 0.23 7.22 12.13
N LEU A 132 -0.28 7.18 10.89
CA LEU A 132 -0.25 5.99 10.04
C LEU A 132 1.19 5.58 9.67
N ILE A 133 2.11 6.55 9.58
CA ILE A 133 3.52 6.35 9.18
C ILE A 133 4.47 6.21 10.40
N HIS A 134 4.16 6.95 11.48
CA HIS A 134 5.00 7.20 12.66
C HIS A 134 4.82 6.15 13.78
N ASP A 135 3.90 5.18 13.61
CA ASP A 135 3.97 3.89 14.32
C ASP A 135 5.17 3.02 13.81
N GLU A 136 6.26 3.72 13.42
CA GLU A 136 7.61 3.39 12.95
C GLU A 136 7.72 2.34 11.83
N SER A 137 7.85 2.70 10.54
CA SER A 137 8.20 1.73 9.45
C SER A 137 7.29 0.46 9.30
N ALA A 138 6.11 0.52 9.94
CA ALA A 138 4.87 -0.23 9.77
C ALA A 138 4.83 -1.74 10.08
N GLY A 139 4.95 -2.11 11.37
CA GLY A 139 4.59 -3.45 11.85
C GLY A 139 3.14 -3.87 11.54
N TYR A 140 2.20 -2.93 11.54
CA TYR A 140 0.80 -3.17 11.16
C TYR A 140 0.63 -3.42 9.66
N ILE A 141 1.29 -2.65 8.79
CA ILE A 141 1.21 -2.87 7.34
C ILE A 141 1.93 -4.16 6.99
N LYS A 142 3.06 -4.43 7.64
CA LYS A 142 3.80 -5.68 7.46
C LYS A 142 3.00 -6.90 7.93
N SER A 143 2.23 -6.80 9.00
CA SER A 143 1.33 -7.87 9.44
C SER A 143 0.03 -7.96 8.62
N ALA A 144 -0.39 -6.86 7.98
CA ALA A 144 -1.57 -6.84 7.14
C ALA A 144 -1.31 -7.30 5.69
N LEU A 145 -0.07 -7.14 5.19
CA LEU A 145 0.32 -7.62 3.87
C LEU A 145 0.53 -9.14 3.89
N PRO A 146 -0.09 -9.88 2.95
CA PRO A 146 -0.01 -11.33 2.88
C PRO A 146 1.29 -11.78 2.20
N PHE A 147 2.45 -11.51 2.81
CA PHE A 147 3.78 -11.80 2.20
C PHE A 147 3.92 -13.22 1.69
N LYS A 148 3.48 -14.21 2.47
CA LYS A 148 3.55 -15.62 2.05
C LYS A 148 2.82 -15.86 0.72
N GLN A 149 1.65 -15.26 0.53
CA GLN A 149 0.88 -15.42 -0.71
C GLN A 149 1.49 -14.61 -1.86
N LEU A 150 2.12 -13.47 -1.56
CA LEU A 150 2.89 -12.71 -2.56
C LEU A 150 4.13 -13.47 -3.03
N GLU A 151 4.83 -14.14 -2.12
CA GLU A 151 5.95 -15.05 -2.42
C GLU A 151 5.49 -16.26 -3.24
N GLU A 152 4.38 -16.91 -2.85
CA GLU A 152 3.78 -18.02 -3.63
C GLU A 152 3.37 -17.57 -5.04
N MET A 153 2.82 -16.36 -5.18
CA MET A 153 2.55 -15.78 -6.50
C MET A 153 3.84 -15.62 -7.30
N SER A 154 4.92 -15.12 -6.69
CA SER A 154 6.23 -14.97 -7.34
C SER A 154 6.78 -16.28 -7.90
N ASP A 155 6.74 -17.33 -7.08
CA ASP A 155 7.29 -18.64 -7.44
C ASP A 155 6.50 -19.28 -8.60
N SER A 156 5.20 -19.00 -8.69
CA SER A 156 4.36 -19.49 -9.78
C SER A 156 4.70 -18.91 -11.16
N PHE A 157 5.19 -17.66 -11.22
CA PHE A 157 5.60 -17.02 -12.47
C PHE A 157 6.96 -17.51 -12.96
N HIS A 158 7.87 -17.92 -12.06
CA HIS A 158 9.19 -18.44 -12.43
C HIS A 158 9.17 -19.90 -12.90
N CYS A 159 8.04 -20.60 -12.75
CA CYS A 159 7.85 -22.00 -13.17
C CYS A 159 7.13 -22.15 -14.52
N GLN A 160 6.89 -21.06 -15.26
CA GLN A 160 6.28 -21.07 -16.59
C GLN A 160 7.31 -20.83 -17.69
#